data_AF-A0A3C0YNI3-F1
#
_entry.id   AF-A0A3C0YNI3-F1
#
_cell.length_a   1.000
_cell.length_b   1.000
_cell.length_c   1.000
_cell.angle_alpha   90.00
_cell.angle_beta   90.00
_cell.angle_gamma   90.00
#
_symmetry.space_group_name_H-M   'P 1'
#
loop_
_entity.id
_entity.type
_entity.pdbx_description
1 polymer ?
#
loop_
_entity_poly.entity_id
_entity_poly.type
_entity_poly.pdbx_seq_one_letter_code
_entity_poly.pdbx_strand_id
1 'polypeptide(L)'
;MARTTPINRYRNIGISAHIDAGKTTTTERILFYTGVNHKIGEVHDGAATMDWMEQEQERGITITSAATTCFWKGMAGQFDQHRINIIDTPGHVDFTIEVERSMRVLDGA
;
A
#
# COMPACT_ATOMS: atom_id res chain seq x y z
N MET A 1 -19.07 -14.97 5.17
CA MET A 1 -19.89 -13.82 4.72
C MET A 1 -19.92 -13.80 3.20
N ALA A 2 -21.08 -13.52 2.60
CA ALA A 2 -21.17 -13.34 1.15
C ALA A 2 -20.45 -12.04 0.73
N ARG A 3 -19.79 -12.05 -0.43
CA ARG A 3 -19.11 -10.87 -0.97
C ARG A 3 -20.13 -9.79 -1.35
N THR A 4 -19.90 -8.56 -0.89
CA THR A 4 -20.71 -7.39 -1.23
C THR A 4 -20.24 -6.70 -2.50
N THR A 5 -18.95 -6.82 -2.83
CA THR A 5 -18.34 -6.21 -4.03
C THR A 5 -18.19 -7.26 -5.16
N PRO A 6 -18.61 -6.96 -6.41
CA PRO A 6 -18.38 -7.81 -7.60
C PRO A 6 -16.89 -8.02 -7.92
N ILE A 7 -16.51 -9.14 -8.56
CA ILE A 7 -15.08 -9.54 -8.68
C ILE A 7 -14.31 -8.66 -9.64
N ASN A 8 -14.97 -8.24 -10.71
CA ASN A 8 -14.47 -7.26 -11.65
C ASN A 8 -14.21 -5.87 -11.03
N ARG A 9 -14.63 -5.62 -9.78
CA ARG A 9 -14.37 -4.38 -9.03
C ARG A 9 -13.33 -4.54 -7.91
N TYR A 10 -12.71 -5.71 -7.78
CA TYR A 10 -11.52 -5.89 -6.95
C TYR A 10 -10.28 -5.47 -7.71
N ARG A 11 -9.34 -4.82 -7.02
CA ARG A 11 -8.00 -4.51 -7.51
C ARG A 11 -7.01 -4.96 -6.44
N ASN A 12 -6.24 -6.00 -6.72
CA ASN A 12 -5.13 -6.42 -5.88
C ASN A 12 -3.85 -5.84 -6.48
N ILE A 13 -3.30 -4.79 -5.88
CA ILE A 13 -2.14 -4.06 -6.41
C ILE A 13 -0.96 -4.08 -5.44
N GLY A 14 0.24 -4.21 -5.99
CA GLY A 14 1.50 -4.03 -5.25
C GLY A 14 2.13 -2.69 -5.56
N ILE A 15 2.82 -2.10 -4.58
CA ILE A 15 3.69 -0.95 -4.82
C ILE A 15 5.12 -1.40 -4.60
N SER A 16 5.89 -1.47 -5.68
CA SER A 16 7.27 -1.94 -5.68
C SER A 16 8.16 -1.11 -6.61
N ALA A 17 9.36 -0.82 -6.12
CA ALA A 17 10.35 0.07 -6.71
C ALA A 17 11.62 0.04 -5.85
N HIS A 18 12.71 0.58 -6.37
CA HIS A 18 13.99 0.71 -5.65
C HIS A 18 13.87 1.47 -4.31
N ILE A 19 14.85 1.32 -3.41
CA ILE A 19 14.99 2.12 -2.17
C ILE A 19 14.91 3.62 -2.54
N ASP A 20 14.27 4.41 -1.66
CA ASP A 20 14.05 5.86 -1.79
C ASP A 20 13.18 6.33 -2.95
N ALA A 21 12.48 5.42 -3.65
CA ALA A 21 11.54 5.78 -4.71
C ALA A 21 10.15 6.27 -4.21
N GLY A 22 9.93 6.34 -2.89
CA GLY A 22 8.67 6.84 -2.32
C GLY A 22 7.48 5.87 -2.39
N LYS A 23 7.73 4.54 -2.35
CA LYS A 23 6.68 3.50 -2.34
C LYS A 23 5.67 3.70 -1.21
N THR A 24 6.17 3.72 0.03
CA THR A 24 5.36 3.87 1.24
C THR A 24 4.67 5.23 1.29
N THR A 25 5.35 6.30 0.87
CA THR A 25 4.74 7.62 0.70
C THR A 25 3.56 7.57 -0.27
N THR A 26 3.70 6.86 -1.39
CA THR A 26 2.61 6.69 -2.37
C THR A 26 1.43 5.94 -1.75
N THR A 27 1.70 4.87 -1.02
CA THR A 27 0.67 4.11 -0.29
C THR A 27 -0.08 4.99 0.70
N GLU A 28 0.61 5.77 1.53
CA GLU A 28 0.00 6.69 2.51
C GLU A 28 -0.88 7.75 1.82
N ARG A 29 -0.45 8.29 0.68
CA ARG A 29 -1.26 9.24 -0.09
C ARG A 29 -2.52 8.59 -0.66
N ILE A 30 -2.45 7.35 -1.13
CA ILE A 30 -3.65 6.61 -1.58
C ILE A 30 -4.64 6.43 -0.41
N LEU A 31 -4.15 6.06 0.77
CA LEU A 31 -4.98 5.91 1.97
C LEU A 31 -5.61 7.24 2.40
N PHE A 32 -4.87 8.34 2.29
CA PHE A 32 -5.38 9.68 2.56
C PHE A 32 -6.48 10.08 1.58
N TYR A 33 -6.25 9.95 0.27
CA TYR A 33 -7.24 10.35 -0.74
C TYR A 33 -8.50 9.50 -0.69
N THR A 34 -8.38 8.23 -0.32
CA THR A 34 -9.53 7.32 -0.14
C THR A 34 -10.26 7.51 1.18
N GLY A 35 -9.74 8.37 2.07
CA GLY A 35 -10.34 8.67 3.37
C GLY A 35 -10.16 7.57 4.42
N VAL A 36 -9.26 6.61 4.19
CA VAL A 36 -8.91 5.58 5.18
C VAL A 36 -8.01 6.15 6.27
N ASN A 37 -7.03 6.98 5.90
CA ASN A 37 -6.18 7.71 6.84
C ASN A 37 -6.54 9.20 6.83
N HIS A 38 -6.67 9.80 8.01
CA HIS A 38 -6.98 11.23 8.18
C HIS A 38 -5.74 12.10 8.49
N LYS A 39 -4.56 11.48 8.59
CA LYS A 39 -3.27 12.16 8.75
C LYS A 39 -2.38 11.80 7.58
N ILE A 40 -1.73 12.81 7.01
CA ILE A 40 -0.64 12.64 6.06
C ILE A 40 0.62 12.49 6.91
N GLY A 41 1.09 11.27 7.13
CA GLY A 41 2.42 11.03 7.67
C GLY A 41 3.44 10.98 6.52
N GLU A 42 4.57 11.66 6.67
CA GLU A 42 5.73 11.39 5.82
C GLU A 42 6.62 10.36 6.53
N VAL A 43 7.13 9.40 5.76
CA VAL A 43 8.01 8.31 6.23
C VAL A 43 9.26 8.86 6.92
N HIS A 44 9.75 10.02 6.46
CA HIS A 44 10.92 10.70 7.01
C HIS A 44 10.71 11.29 8.41
N ASP A 45 9.46 11.53 8.83
CA ASP A 45 9.13 12.06 10.15
C ASP A 45 8.77 10.95 11.16
N GLY A 46 8.94 9.66 10.80
CA GLY A 46 8.62 8.52 11.66
C GLY A 46 7.11 8.33 11.92
N ALA A 47 6.26 8.99 11.13
CA ALA A 47 4.80 9.02 11.32
C ALA A 47 4.03 8.16 10.30
N ALA A 48 4.72 7.37 9.47
CA ALA A 48 4.06 6.45 8.54
C ALA A 48 3.30 5.37 9.31
N THR A 49 2.02 5.17 8.95
CA THR A 49 1.15 4.21 9.63
C THR A 49 1.49 2.77 9.22
N MET A 50 2.10 2.61 8.05
CA MET A 50 2.46 1.32 7.47
C MET A 50 3.79 0.74 8.00
N ASP A 51 4.73 1.60 8.43
CA ASP A 51 5.99 1.18 9.06
C ASP A 51 5.78 1.08 10.58
N TRP A 52 5.23 -0.05 11.02
CA TRP A 52 4.86 -0.27 12.43
C TRP A 52 6.02 -0.79 13.27
N MET A 53 7.11 -1.29 12.66
CA MET A 53 8.29 -1.71 13.38
C MET A 53 9.18 -0.50 13.71
N GLU A 54 9.64 -0.42 14.96
CA GLU A 54 10.53 0.64 15.43
C GLU A 54 11.80 0.76 14.57
N GLN A 55 12.29 -0.36 14.05
CA GLN A 55 13.45 -0.43 13.15
C GLN A 55 13.18 0.13 11.74
N GLU A 56 11.94 0.02 11.24
CA GLU A 56 11.54 0.63 9.97
C GLU A 56 11.50 2.15 10.12
N GLN A 57 10.92 2.63 11.23
CA GLN A 57 10.85 4.06 11.56
C GLN A 57 12.23 4.68 11.82
N GLU A 58 13.10 4.00 12.58
CA GLU A 58 14.44 4.47 12.90
C GLU A 58 15.34 4.58 11.66
N ARG A 59 15.16 3.67 10.69
CA ARG A 59 16.00 3.58 9.49
C ARG A 59 15.38 4.20 8.24
N GLY A 60 14.09 4.57 8.28
CA GLY A 60 13.35 5.08 7.14
C GLY A 60 13.24 4.09 5.97
N ILE A 61 13.23 2.78 6.25
CA ILE A 61 13.10 1.73 5.23
C ILE A 61 11.95 0.79 5.55
N THR A 62 11.27 0.31 4.52
CA THR A 62 10.26 -0.76 4.63
C THR A 62 10.97 -2.11 4.66
N ILE A 63 10.74 -2.89 5.72
CA ILE A 63 11.33 -4.22 5.95
C ILE A 63 10.28 -5.31 5.71
N THR A 64 9.04 -5.08 6.15
CA THR A 64 7.91 -6.02 5.99
C THR A 64 6.89 -5.54 4.99
N SER A 65 6.26 -6.48 4.29
CA SER A 65 5.15 -6.15 3.40
C SER A 65 3.90 -5.80 4.20
N ALA A 66 3.28 -4.65 3.92
CA ALA A 66 2.08 -4.19 4.61
C ALA A 66 0.86 -4.28 3.69
N ALA A 67 -0.21 -4.96 4.15
CA ALA A 67 -1.44 -5.13 3.38
C ALA A 67 -2.57 -4.25 3.94
N THR A 68 -3.20 -3.46 3.07
CA THR A 68 -4.31 -2.58 3.45
C THR A 68 -5.44 -2.64 2.42
N THR A 69 -6.64 -2.23 2.81
CA THR A 69 -7.82 -2.18 1.92
C THR A 69 -8.43 -0.79 1.96
N CYS A 70 -8.68 -0.22 0.78
CA CYS A 70 -9.42 1.02 0.63
C CYS A 70 -10.51 0.89 -0.45
N PHE A 71 -11.40 1.88 -0.48
CA PHE A 71 -12.48 1.94 -1.47
C PHE A 71 -12.37 3.22 -2.29
N TRP A 72 -12.51 3.09 -3.60
CA TRP A 72 -12.29 4.21 -4.52
C TRP A 72 -13.36 4.29 -5.60
N LYS A 73 -13.86 5.51 -5.85
CA LYS A 73 -14.82 5.84 -6.91
C LYS A 73 -14.19 6.68 -8.04
N GLY A 74 -12.87 6.90 -7.99
CA GLY A 74 -12.21 7.91 -8.82
C GLY A 74 -12.27 9.31 -8.21
N MET A 75 -11.31 10.16 -8.57
CA MET A 75 -11.20 11.52 -7.99
C MET A 75 -12.44 12.39 -8.25
N ALA A 76 -13.09 12.22 -9.40
CA ALA A 76 -14.33 12.91 -9.75
C ALA A 76 -15.58 12.07 -9.46
N GLY A 77 -15.43 10.93 -8.77
CA GLY A 77 -16.52 9.97 -8.58
C GLY A 77 -17.00 9.32 -9.88
N GLN A 78 -16.16 9.31 -10.91
CA GLN A 78 -16.51 8.88 -12.27
C GLN A 78 -16.66 7.36 -12.43
N PHE A 79 -16.30 6.58 -11.40
CA PHE A 79 -16.41 5.13 -11.41
C PHE A 79 -17.35 4.65 -10.31
N ASP A 80 -17.90 3.45 -10.51
CA ASP A 80 -18.49 2.69 -9.41
C ASP A 80 -17.49 2.48 -8.27
N GLN A 81 -17.98 2.17 -7.09
CA GLN A 81 -17.10 1.84 -5.96
C GLN A 81 -16.30 0.57 -6.25
N HIS A 82 -14.98 0.72 -6.26
CA HIS A 82 -14.01 -0.37 -6.35
C HIS A 82 -13.42 -0.64 -4.98
N ARG A 83 -13.09 -1.90 -4.72
CA ARG A 83 -12.30 -2.31 -3.57
C ARG A 83 -10.86 -2.51 -4.02
N ILE A 84 -9.95 -1.80 -3.39
CA ILE A 84 -8.52 -1.88 -3.71
C ILE A 84 -7.83 -2.49 -2.49
N ASN A 85 -7.15 -3.61 -2.70
CA ASN A 85 -6.26 -4.22 -1.73
C ASN A 85 -4.83 -3.88 -2.16
N ILE A 86 -4.09 -3.20 -1.31
CA ILE A 86 -2.74 -2.70 -1.59
C ILE A 86 -1.75 -3.51 -0.76
N ILE A 87 -0.67 -3.97 -1.38
CA ILE A 87 0.49 -4.52 -0.71
C ILE A 87 1.67 -3.57 -0.94
N ASP A 88 2.10 -2.88 0.11
CA ASP A 88 3.34 -2.12 0.09
C ASP A 88 4.52 -3.08 0.30
N THR A 89 5.53 -3.01 -0.58
CA THR A 89 6.64 -3.99 -0.57
C THR A 89 7.98 -3.34 -0.23
N PRO A 90 8.91 -4.10 0.39
CA PRO A 90 10.27 -3.62 0.62
C PRO A 90 10.98 -3.23 -0.68
N GLY A 91 11.79 -2.17 -0.63
CA GLY A 91 12.62 -1.75 -1.76
C GLY A 91 14.06 -2.25 -1.71
N HIS A 92 14.49 -2.76 -0.56
CA HIS A 92 15.86 -3.17 -0.32
C HIS A 92 16.10 -4.59 -0.84
N VAL A 93 17.24 -4.81 -1.50
CA VAL A 93 17.58 -6.10 -2.14
C VAL A 93 17.62 -7.26 -1.13
N ASP A 94 18.04 -6.99 0.10
CA ASP A 94 18.06 -7.98 1.18
C ASP A 94 16.67 -8.57 1.53
N PHE A 95 15.58 -7.92 1.13
CA PHE A 95 14.21 -8.36 1.37
C PHE A 95 13.48 -8.86 0.10
N THR A 96 14.25 -9.28 -0.92
CA THR A 96 13.69 -9.78 -2.20
C THR A 96 12.67 -10.91 -2.01
N ILE A 97 12.83 -11.76 -0.98
CA ILE A 97 11.88 -12.85 -0.69
C ILE A 97 10.47 -12.35 -0.36
N GLU A 98 10.35 -11.22 0.33
CA GLU A 98 9.08 -10.60 0.67
C GLU A 98 8.43 -9.97 -0.57
N VAL A 99 9.23 -9.37 -1.44
CA VAL A 99 8.78 -8.85 -2.74
C VAL A 99 8.25 -10.00 -3.62
N GLU A 100 9.01 -11.08 -3.79
CA GLU A 100 8.58 -12.22 -4.60
C GLU A 100 7.29 -12.88 -4.09
N ARG A 101 7.17 -13.03 -2.76
CA ARG A 101 5.96 -13.58 -2.14
C ARG A 101 4.76 -12.68 -2.40
N SER A 102 4.93 -11.37 -2.23
CA SER A 102 3.88 -10.38 -2.45
C SER A 102 3.42 -10.35 -3.90
N MET A 103 4.36 -10.35 -4.86
CA MET A 103 4.06 -10.30 -6.29
C MET A 103 3.22 -11.48 -6.80
N ARG A 104 3.32 -12.66 -6.19
CA ARG A 104 2.55 -13.85 -6.61
C ARG A 104 1.07 -13.78 -6.28
N VAL A 105 0.67 -12.90 -5.36
CA VAL A 105 -0.71 -12.80 -4.86
C VAL A 105 -1.46 -11.63 -5.52
N LEU A 106 -0.75 -10.79 -6.27
CA LEU A 106 -1.26 -9.57 -6.87
C LEU A 106 -1.75 -9.79 -8.30
N ASP A 107 -2.80 -9.07 -8.69
CA ASP A 107 -3.31 -9.08 -10.06
C ASP A 107 -2.60 -8.03 -10.94
N GLY A 108 -1.86 -7.10 -10.32
CA GLY A 108 -1.03 -6.09 -10.96
C GLY A 108 -0.04 -5.43 -9.98
N ALA A 109 1.03 -4.84 -10.52
CA ALA A 109 2.07 -4.12 -9.77
C ALA A 109 2.58 -2.93 -10.59
#